data_AF-A0A916G9M8-F1
#
_entry.id   AF-A0A916G9M8-F1
#
_cell.length_a   1.000
_cell.length_b   1.000
_cell.length_c   1.000
_cell.angle_alpha   90.00
_cell.angle_beta   90.00
_cell.angle_gamma   90.00
#
_symmetry.space_group_name_H-M   'P 1'
#
loop_
_entity.id
_entity.type
_entity.pdbx_description
1 polymer ?
#
loop_
_entity_poly.entity_id
_entity_poly.type
_entity_poly.pdbx_seq_one_letter_code
_entity_poly.pdbx_strand_id
1 'polypeptide(L)'
;MKGCPVRCGARLTTMGGSSGVLVLLLLASCGGGARHTRAERPFAFVTPAGEVDEEARGVHHPPANPAVSGPVELEGVLGYADLHAPVLRIARSTRARAGAARAAASPLFPANPTLSGGVGPRFGIQSTGVDVELSLSQQIWIAGERGTRLDAAERFAELTDAEIEQVRWSVHTDVHAMFHQALVARERAALAERVVAFPPNVLRIAERRVGAGDTAPLSLRLAEAELAQARQQAVATAQEYRAARLRLALLSGWPASSPPEPAGAL
;
A
#
# COMPACT_ATOMS: atom_id res chain seq x y z
N MET A 1 25.23 -3.49 -16.46
CA MET A 1 25.88 -4.81 -16.68
C MET A 1 25.37 -5.76 -15.61
N LYS A 2 24.56 -6.76 -15.99
CA LYS A 2 23.97 -7.73 -15.06
C LYS A 2 25.02 -8.80 -14.74
N GLY A 3 25.75 -8.62 -13.64
CA GLY A 3 26.59 -9.68 -13.08
C GLY A 3 25.70 -10.77 -12.51
N CYS A 4 25.74 -11.95 -13.11
CA CYS A 4 25.17 -13.16 -12.54
C CYS A 4 25.77 -13.35 -11.13
N PRO A 5 24.98 -13.54 -10.06
CA PRO A 5 25.56 -13.90 -8.78
C PRO A 5 26.08 -15.32 -8.92
N VAL A 6 27.38 -15.45 -9.18
CA VAL A 6 28.09 -16.72 -9.09
C VAL A 6 27.80 -17.23 -7.69
N ARG A 7 27.06 -18.35 -7.59
CA ARG A 7 26.87 -19.07 -6.32
C ARG A 7 28.23 -19.55 -5.89
N CYS A 8 28.93 -18.73 -5.11
CA CYS A 8 30.11 -19.18 -4.40
C CYS A 8 29.59 -20.05 -3.25
N GLY A 9 29.98 -21.32 -3.22
CA GLY A 9 29.49 -22.25 -2.22
C GLY A 9 30.54 -23.31 -2.00
N ALA A 10 30.87 -23.55 -0.74
CA ALA A 10 31.68 -24.68 -0.37
C ALA A 10 30.76 -25.80 0.13
N ARG A 11 30.97 -27.03 -0.37
CA ARG A 11 30.24 -28.21 0.10
C ARG A 11 31.23 -29.15 0.75
N LEU A 12 31.05 -29.39 2.04
CA LEU A 12 31.77 -30.40 2.80
C LEU A 12 30.94 -31.68 2.77
N THR A 13 31.51 -32.75 2.22
CA THR A 13 30.88 -34.07 2.20
C THR A 13 31.79 -35.06 2.91
N THR A 14 31.27 -35.76 3.92
CA THR A 14 31.96 -36.84 4.62
C THR A 14 31.30 -38.15 4.24
N MET A 15 32.03 -39.05 3.58
CA MET A 15 31.57 -40.39 3.20
C MET A 15 32.27 -41.41 4.08
N GLY A 16 31.51 -42.30 4.73
CA GLY A 16 32.02 -43.38 5.57
C GLY A 16 31.49 -44.72 5.09
N GLY A 17 32.37 -45.70 4.94
CA GLY A 17 31.99 -47.06 4.57
C GLY A 17 32.88 -48.12 5.21
N SER A 18 32.70 -49.37 4.79
CA SER A 18 33.41 -50.56 5.31
C SER A 18 34.95 -50.46 5.25
N SER A 19 35.49 -49.58 4.40
CA SER A 19 36.92 -49.45 4.11
C SER A 19 37.55 -48.12 4.58
N GLY A 20 36.80 -47.24 5.26
CA GLY A 20 37.33 -45.97 5.78
C GLY A 20 36.37 -44.78 5.65
N VAL A 21 36.83 -43.60 6.09
CA VAL A 21 36.10 -42.32 6.00
C VAL A 21 36.87 -41.36 5.08
N LEU A 22 36.19 -40.84 4.05
CA LEU A 22 36.68 -39.83 3.12
C LEU A 22 35.98 -38.49 3.38
N VAL A 23 36.76 -37.42 3.52
CA VAL A 23 36.23 -36.05 3.64
C VAL A 23 36.61 -35.27 2.39
N LEU A 24 35.61 -34.76 1.68
CA LEU A 24 35.77 -33.99 0.44
C LEU A 24 35.24 -32.57 0.64
N LEU A 25 36.08 -31.56 0.37
CA LEU A 25 35.69 -30.16 0.34
C LEU A 25 35.69 -29.66 -1.11
N LEU A 26 34.51 -29.42 -1.67
CA LEU A 26 34.35 -28.85 -3.00
C LEU A 26 34.13 -27.34 -2.87
N LEU A 27 35.04 -26.55 -3.46
CA LEU A 27 34.96 -25.09 -3.51
C LEU A 27 34.47 -24.65 -4.90
N ALA A 28 33.37 -23.92 -4.98
CA ALA A 28 33.01 -23.19 -6.20
C ALA A 28 33.75 -21.84 -6.25
N SER A 29 34.13 -21.39 -7.45
CA SER A 29 34.85 -20.13 -7.70
C SER A 29 34.12 -18.92 -7.11
N CYS A 30 34.87 -18.00 -6.51
CA CYS A 30 34.35 -16.81 -5.83
C CYS A 30 34.56 -15.53 -6.63
N GLY A 31 33.48 -14.79 -6.86
CA GLY A 31 33.51 -13.40 -7.30
C GLY A 31 33.23 -12.48 -6.11
N GLY A 32 34.15 -11.56 -5.80
CA GLY A 32 33.99 -10.62 -4.69
C GLY A 32 32.89 -9.59 -4.92
N GLY A 33 32.09 -9.30 -3.90
CA GLY A 33 31.07 -8.25 -3.93
C GLY A 33 31.70 -6.86 -3.82
N ALA A 34 31.36 -5.95 -4.73
CA ALA A 34 31.78 -4.55 -4.67
C ALA A 34 31.08 -3.82 -3.52
N ARG A 35 31.80 -2.94 -2.82
CA ARG A 35 31.22 -2.08 -1.77
C ARG A 35 30.26 -1.08 -2.42
N HIS A 36 29.02 -1.01 -1.94
CA HIS A 36 28.06 -0.02 -2.39
C HIS A 36 28.27 1.30 -1.65
N THR A 37 28.64 2.35 -2.38
CA THR A 37 28.64 3.73 -1.87
C THR A 37 27.27 4.34 -2.06
N ARG A 38 26.75 5.03 -1.03
CA ARG A 38 25.51 5.79 -1.15
C ARG A 38 25.69 6.86 -2.23
N ALA A 39 24.86 6.83 -3.26
CA ALA A 39 24.85 7.89 -4.26
C ALA A 39 24.43 9.21 -3.60
N GLU A 40 25.13 10.28 -3.94
CA GLU A 40 24.79 11.63 -3.51
C GLU A 40 23.41 11.98 -4.10
N ARG A 41 22.54 12.61 -3.29
CA ARG A 41 21.20 12.96 -3.76
C ARG A 41 21.33 14.06 -4.83
N PRO A 42 20.88 13.84 -6.08
CA PRO A 42 21.06 14.81 -7.16
C PRO A 42 20.27 16.10 -6.97
N PHE A 43 19.29 16.11 -6.04
CA PHE A 43 18.43 17.25 -5.77
C PHE A 43 18.24 17.40 -4.25
N ALA A 44 18.38 18.63 -3.76
CA ALA A 44 17.94 18.98 -2.42
C ALA A 44 16.42 19.13 -2.43
N PHE A 45 15.73 18.43 -1.52
CA PHE A 45 14.32 18.73 -1.27
C PHE A 45 14.30 20.09 -0.58
N VAL A 46 13.80 21.11 -1.28
CA VAL A 46 13.53 22.41 -0.67
C VAL A 46 12.26 22.23 0.15
N THR A 47 12.41 21.97 1.44
CA THR A 47 11.31 22.16 2.38
C THR A 47 11.01 23.67 2.37
N PRO A 48 9.83 24.13 1.91
CA PRO A 48 9.51 25.54 2.05
C PRO A 48 9.60 25.88 3.54
N ALA A 49 10.28 26.98 3.86
CA ALA A 49 10.35 27.55 5.20
C ALA A 49 8.99 28.16 5.60
N GLY A 50 7.93 27.37 5.49
CA GLY A 50 6.68 27.67 6.18
C GLY A 50 6.86 27.25 7.64
N GLU A 51 6.56 28.16 8.55
CA GLU A 51 6.12 27.82 9.91
C GLU A 51 4.95 26.84 9.79
N VAL A 52 5.25 25.55 9.71
CA VAL A 52 4.31 24.53 10.15
C VAL A 52 4.35 24.64 11.66
N ASP A 53 3.32 25.29 12.22
CA ASP A 53 3.12 25.42 13.67
C ASP A 53 3.48 24.09 14.33
N GLU A 54 4.57 24.10 15.10
CA GLU A 54 5.17 22.92 15.70
C GLU A 54 4.23 22.28 16.74
N GLU A 55 3.17 22.99 17.10
CA GLU A 55 2.07 22.58 17.98
C GLU A 55 1.20 21.45 17.38
N ALA A 56 1.22 21.25 16.05
CA ALA A 56 0.48 20.17 15.39
C ALA A 56 1.22 18.80 15.38
N ARG A 57 2.44 18.70 15.91
CA ARG A 57 3.24 17.45 15.89
C ARG A 57 2.80 16.37 16.88
N GLY A 58 1.77 16.61 17.69
CA GLY A 58 1.50 15.78 18.86
C GLY A 58 0.04 15.46 19.16
N VAL A 59 -0.92 15.88 18.34
CA VAL A 59 -2.32 15.47 18.58
C VAL A 59 -2.55 14.18 17.82
N HIS A 60 -2.18 13.04 18.41
CA HIS A 60 -2.75 11.77 17.98
C HIS A 60 -4.23 11.80 18.36
N HIS A 61 -5.06 12.41 17.51
CA HIS A 61 -6.50 12.33 17.68
C HIS A 61 -6.87 10.85 17.50
N PRO A 62 -7.62 10.24 18.44
CA PRO A 62 -8.01 8.85 18.29
C PRO A 62 -8.72 8.68 16.94
N PRO A 63 -8.43 7.60 16.19
CA PRO A 63 -9.03 7.38 14.89
C PRO A 63 -10.55 7.48 15.04
N ALA A 64 -11.17 8.35 14.23
CA ALA A 64 -12.60 8.57 14.28
C ALA A 64 -13.34 7.22 14.14
N ASN A 65 -14.36 7.00 14.97
CA ASN A 65 -15.09 5.74 14.98
C ASN A 65 -16.04 5.67 13.76
N PRO A 66 -15.81 4.75 12.80
CA PRO A 66 -16.59 4.68 11.56
C PRO A 66 -18.03 4.17 11.76
N ALA A 67 -18.34 3.66 12.96
CA ALA A 67 -19.68 3.18 13.33
C ALA A 67 -20.68 4.33 13.55
N VAL A 68 -20.20 5.55 13.79
CA VAL A 68 -21.06 6.72 13.99
C VAL A 68 -21.12 7.49 12.67
N SER A 69 -22.30 7.53 12.05
CA SER A 69 -22.56 8.45 10.94
C SER A 69 -22.57 9.87 11.51
N GLY A 70 -21.50 10.62 11.28
CA GLY A 70 -21.36 11.97 11.79
C GLY A 70 -20.33 12.80 11.00
N PRO A 71 -20.24 14.11 11.29
CA PRO A 71 -19.23 14.98 10.73
C PRO A 71 -17.84 14.51 11.16
N VAL A 72 -16.91 14.38 10.21
CA VAL A 72 -15.53 13.95 10.43
C VAL A 72 -14.59 14.99 9.85
N GLU A 73 -13.63 15.44 10.65
CA GLU A 73 -12.56 16.34 10.23
C GLU A 73 -11.49 15.59 9.42
N LEU A 74 -10.73 16.35 8.63
CA LEU A 74 -9.69 15.82 7.76
C LEU A 74 -8.68 14.91 8.50
N GLU A 75 -8.22 15.35 9.67
CA GLU A 75 -7.26 14.59 10.49
C GLU A 75 -7.83 13.24 10.93
N GLY A 76 -9.12 13.18 11.27
CA GLY A 76 -9.81 11.94 11.60
C GLY A 76 -9.86 10.96 10.42
N VAL A 77 -10.07 11.47 9.20
CA VAL A 77 -10.07 10.63 7.99
C VAL A 77 -8.66 10.14 7.66
N LEU A 78 -7.64 10.99 7.80
CA LEU A 78 -6.23 10.62 7.57
C LEU A 78 -5.74 9.57 8.58
N GLY A 79 -6.03 9.76 9.87
CA GLY A 79 -5.70 8.79 10.91
C GLY A 79 -6.40 7.45 10.70
N TYR A 80 -7.65 7.46 10.23
CA TYR A 80 -8.35 6.24 9.87
C TYR A 80 -7.75 5.57 8.62
N ALA A 81 -7.42 6.36 7.58
CA ALA A 81 -6.80 5.89 6.35
C ALA A 81 -5.43 5.24 6.60
N ASP A 82 -4.65 5.80 7.53
CA ASP A 82 -3.38 5.22 7.94
C ASP A 82 -3.53 3.79 8.48
N LEU A 83 -4.69 3.41 9.02
CA LEU A 83 -4.93 2.07 9.54
C LEU A 83 -5.66 1.16 8.53
N HIS A 84 -6.56 1.71 7.72
CA HIS A 84 -7.53 0.92 6.96
C HIS A 84 -7.47 1.09 5.44
N ALA A 85 -6.69 2.05 4.91
CA ALA A 85 -6.64 2.28 3.48
C ALA A 85 -6.17 1.00 2.74
N PRO A 86 -6.94 0.52 1.75
CA PRO A 86 -6.69 -0.78 1.13
C PRO A 86 -5.33 -0.84 0.42
N VAL A 87 -4.95 0.24 -0.28
CA VAL A 87 -3.67 0.35 -0.98
C VAL A 87 -2.49 0.31 0.01
N LEU A 88 -2.60 1.01 1.14
CA LEU A 88 -1.57 1.02 2.18
C LEU A 88 -1.46 -0.34 2.89
N ARG A 89 -2.58 -1.04 3.09
CA ARG A 89 -2.59 -2.39 3.65
C ARG A 89 -1.88 -3.40 2.74
N ILE A 90 -2.09 -3.30 1.43
CA ILE A 90 -1.36 -4.10 0.43
C ILE A 90 0.13 -3.77 0.49
N ALA A 91 0.49 -2.48 0.51
CA ALA A 91 1.88 -2.06 0.62
C ALA A 91 2.54 -2.60 1.89
N ARG A 92 1.90 -2.51 3.06
CA ARG A 92 2.44 -3.06 4.32
C ARG A 92 2.61 -4.57 4.31
N SER A 93 1.80 -5.30 3.53
CA SER A 93 1.95 -6.76 3.40
C SER A 93 3.30 -7.15 2.78
N THR A 94 3.95 -6.27 2.01
CA THR A 94 5.26 -6.53 1.39
C THR A 94 6.39 -6.60 2.42
N ARG A 95 6.24 -5.97 3.59
CA ARG A 95 7.22 -6.01 4.69
C ARG A 95 7.54 -7.44 5.14
N ALA A 96 6.56 -8.35 5.06
CA ALA A 96 6.78 -9.77 5.36
C ALA A 96 7.82 -10.42 4.43
N ARG A 97 7.91 -9.98 3.17
CA ARG A 97 8.92 -10.45 2.21
C ARG A 97 10.32 -9.97 2.58
N ALA A 98 10.45 -8.72 3.03
CA ALA A 98 11.71 -8.20 3.55
C ALA A 98 12.16 -8.97 4.81
N GLY A 99 11.22 -9.24 5.73
CA GLY A 99 11.47 -10.08 6.90
C GLY A 99 11.92 -11.49 6.52
N ALA A 100 11.29 -12.11 5.52
CA ALA A 100 11.67 -13.42 5.02
C ALA A 100 13.08 -13.43 4.39
N ALA A 101 13.47 -12.37 3.66
CA ALA A 101 14.82 -12.24 3.11
C ALA A 101 15.88 -12.19 4.23
N ARG A 102 15.62 -11.42 5.30
CA ARG A 102 16.49 -11.37 6.48
C ARG A 102 16.55 -12.71 7.21
N ALA A 103 15.41 -13.36 7.40
CA ALA A 103 15.32 -14.68 8.00
C ALA A 103 16.08 -15.73 7.18
N ALA A 104 16.05 -15.67 5.85
CA ALA A 104 16.78 -16.58 4.97
C ALA A 104 18.29 -16.34 4.96
N ALA A 105 18.75 -15.11 5.24
CA ALA A 105 20.18 -14.76 5.33
C ALA A 105 20.78 -15.00 6.72
N SER A 106 19.95 -15.18 7.75
CA SER A 106 20.38 -15.34 9.15
C SER A 106 21.07 -16.67 9.49
N PRO A 107 20.71 -17.83 8.91
CA PRO A 107 21.29 -19.13 9.28
C PRO A 107 22.80 -19.19 9.16
N LEU A 108 23.43 -19.88 10.11
CA LEU A 108 24.87 -20.12 10.12
C LEU A 108 25.33 -21.03 8.98
N PHE A 109 24.44 -21.85 8.44
CA PHE A 109 24.72 -22.71 7.28
C PHE A 109 23.71 -22.45 6.15
N PRO A 110 24.15 -22.38 4.88
CA PRO A 110 23.28 -22.07 3.73
C PRO A 110 22.14 -23.06 3.50
N ALA A 111 22.33 -24.32 3.87
CA ALA A 111 21.38 -25.40 3.64
C ALA A 111 21.39 -26.36 4.83
N ASN A 112 20.29 -27.10 4.98
CA ASN A 112 20.23 -28.18 5.96
C ASN A 112 21.20 -29.31 5.55
N PRO A 113 21.80 -30.02 6.52
CA PRO A 113 22.63 -31.17 6.24
C PRO A 113 21.80 -32.27 5.56
N THR A 114 22.35 -32.91 4.54
CA THR A 114 21.74 -34.05 3.87
C THR A 114 22.51 -35.32 4.22
N LEU A 115 21.83 -36.29 4.84
CA LEU A 115 22.35 -37.64 5.05
C LEU A 115 21.81 -38.56 3.96
N SER A 116 22.72 -39.21 3.24
CA SER A 116 22.42 -40.22 2.22
C SER A 116 23.14 -41.51 2.57
N GLY A 117 22.55 -42.66 2.24
CA GLY A 117 23.18 -43.95 2.46
C GLY A 117 22.81 -44.95 1.38
N GLY A 118 23.72 -45.87 1.11
CA GLY A 118 23.56 -46.93 0.12
C GLY A 118 24.08 -48.24 0.67
N VAL A 119 23.44 -49.35 0.30
CA VAL A 119 23.90 -50.71 0.60
C VAL A 119 23.89 -51.49 -0.69
N GLY A 120 25.00 -52.16 -1.02
CA GLY A 120 25.12 -52.89 -2.26
C GLY A 120 26.15 -54.01 -2.21
N PRO A 121 26.04 -55.03 -3.07
CA PRO A 121 27.06 -56.05 -3.17
C PRO A 121 28.34 -55.45 -3.78
N ARG A 122 29.48 -55.72 -3.15
CA ARG A 122 30.80 -55.49 -3.75
C ARG A 122 31.26 -56.75 -4.47
N PHE A 123 31.63 -56.60 -5.72
CA PHE A 123 32.21 -57.67 -6.54
C PHE A 123 33.68 -57.34 -6.79
N GLY A 124 34.58 -57.95 -6.01
CA GLY A 124 36.02 -57.85 -6.20
C GLY A 124 36.60 -59.10 -6.87
N ILE A 125 37.78 -58.98 -7.47
CA ILE A 125 38.48 -60.07 -8.19
C ILE A 125 38.75 -61.30 -7.27
N GLN A 126 38.80 -61.10 -5.94
CA GLN A 126 39.09 -62.15 -4.96
C GLN A 126 38.04 -62.29 -3.84
N SER A 127 36.98 -61.46 -3.78
CA SER A 127 35.90 -61.63 -2.79
C SER A 127 34.59 -60.96 -3.20
N THR A 128 33.47 -61.58 -2.83
CA THR A 128 32.12 -60.99 -2.84
C THR A 128 31.78 -60.56 -1.43
N GLY A 129 31.34 -59.32 -1.24
CA GLY A 129 30.95 -58.80 0.07
C GLY A 129 29.76 -57.85 -0.02
N VAL A 130 29.34 -57.29 1.11
CA VAL A 130 28.34 -56.21 1.16
C VAL A 130 29.06 -54.95 1.59
N ASP A 131 28.87 -53.88 0.82
CA ASP A 131 29.33 -52.55 1.20
C ASP A 131 28.14 -51.70 1.65
N VAL A 132 28.39 -50.96 2.73
CA VAL A 132 27.50 -49.97 3.30
C VAL A 132 28.23 -48.64 3.18
N GLU A 133 27.54 -47.66 2.62
CA GLU A 133 28.04 -46.30 2.47
C GLU A 133 27.07 -45.35 3.15
N LEU A 134 27.61 -44.45 3.97
CA LEU A 134 26.88 -43.33 4.58
C LEU A 134 27.60 -42.04 4.18
N SER A 135 26.86 -41.05 3.72
CA SER A 135 27.39 -39.75 3.30
C SER A 135 26.60 -38.63 3.94
N LEU A 136 27.29 -37.75 4.66
CA LEU A 136 26.75 -36.51 5.20
C LEU A 136 27.28 -35.35 4.37
N SER A 137 26.41 -34.49 3.87
CA SER A 137 26.80 -33.33 3.08
C SER A 137 26.22 -32.04 3.65
N GLN A 138 27.08 -31.06 3.89
CA GLN A 138 26.76 -29.76 4.45
C GLN A 138 27.37 -28.66 3.59
N GLN A 139 26.55 -27.69 3.19
CA GLN A 139 27.07 -26.47 2.57
C GLN A 139 27.59 -25.54 3.66
N ILE A 140 28.72 -24.88 3.43
CA ILE A 140 29.30 -23.88 4.33
C ILE A 140 29.49 -22.57 3.59
N TRP A 141 29.31 -21.46 4.31
CA TRP A 141 29.61 -20.13 3.77
C TRP A 141 31.12 -19.96 3.58
N ILE A 142 31.52 -19.27 2.52
CA ILE A 142 32.91 -18.88 2.28
C ILE A 142 33.00 -17.39 1.95
N ALA A 143 34.17 -16.80 2.17
CA ALA A 143 34.51 -15.43 1.76
C ALA A 143 33.52 -14.32 2.21
N GLY A 144 32.92 -14.45 3.40
CA GLY A 144 32.03 -13.41 3.95
C GLY A 144 30.66 -13.32 3.27
N GLU A 145 30.27 -14.30 2.45
CA GLU A 145 28.99 -14.34 1.72
C GLU A 145 27.76 -14.13 2.61
N ARG A 146 27.79 -14.66 3.84
CA ARG A 146 26.71 -14.43 4.80
C ARG A 146 26.53 -12.94 5.12
N GLY A 147 27.63 -12.20 5.28
CA GLY A 147 27.61 -10.77 5.54
C GLY A 147 26.98 -10.01 4.37
N THR A 148 27.43 -10.27 3.14
CA THR A 148 26.87 -9.60 1.95
C THR A 148 25.40 -9.94 1.71
N ARG A 149 24.94 -11.15 2.06
CA ARG A 149 23.53 -11.54 2.01
C ARG A 149 22.69 -10.85 3.09
N LEU A 150 23.24 -10.68 4.29
CA LEU A 150 22.59 -9.91 5.35
C LEU A 150 22.48 -8.43 4.96
N ASP A 151 23.56 -7.83 4.47
CA ASP A 151 23.57 -6.45 3.98
C ASP A 151 22.53 -6.26 2.87
N ALA A 152 22.48 -7.18 1.89
CA ALA A 152 21.49 -7.12 0.82
C ALA A 152 20.05 -7.24 1.35
N ALA A 153 19.81 -8.09 2.35
CA ALA A 153 18.50 -8.22 2.98
C ALA A 153 18.11 -6.96 3.77
N GLU A 154 19.06 -6.31 4.44
CA GLU A 154 18.84 -5.04 5.14
C GLU A 154 18.52 -3.91 4.16
N ARG A 155 19.27 -3.78 3.06
CA ARG A 155 18.95 -2.83 1.98
C ARG A 155 17.59 -3.08 1.36
N PHE A 156 17.21 -4.34 1.21
CA PHE A 156 15.88 -4.70 0.71
C PHE A 156 14.77 -4.29 1.71
N ALA A 157 15.01 -4.41 3.01
CA ALA A 157 14.09 -3.92 4.03
C ALA A 157 13.98 -2.39 4.03
N GLU A 158 15.11 -1.66 3.98
CA GLU A 158 15.13 -0.20 3.86
C GLU A 158 14.35 0.28 2.63
N LEU A 159 14.54 -0.37 1.47
CA LEU A 159 13.80 -0.08 0.26
C LEU A 159 12.29 -0.33 0.44
N THR A 160 11.93 -1.48 1.02
CA THR A 160 10.52 -1.85 1.25
C THR A 160 9.83 -0.83 2.17
N ASP A 161 10.50 -0.38 3.22
CA ASP A 161 9.96 0.63 4.13
C ASP A 161 9.81 2.00 3.44
N ALA A 162 10.77 2.39 2.60
CA ALA A 162 10.66 3.62 1.80
C ALA A 162 9.50 3.56 0.78
N GLU A 163 9.28 2.41 0.14
CA GLU A 163 8.13 2.19 -0.76
C GLU A 163 6.80 2.27 -0.01
N ILE A 164 6.70 1.68 1.19
CA ILE A 164 5.51 1.78 2.04
C ILE A 164 5.24 3.24 2.42
N GLU A 165 6.27 3.99 2.79
CA GLU A 165 6.12 5.41 3.14
C GLU A 165 5.68 6.22 1.92
N GLN A 166 6.28 6.00 0.74
CA GLN A 166 5.83 6.65 -0.50
C GLN A 166 4.35 6.39 -0.79
N VAL A 167 3.87 5.15 -0.61
CA VAL A 167 2.44 4.82 -0.75
C VAL A 167 1.61 5.55 0.29
N ARG A 168 2.08 5.66 1.53
CA ARG A 168 1.39 6.43 2.58
C ARG A 168 1.23 7.90 2.20
N TRP A 169 2.28 8.56 1.72
CA TRP A 169 2.21 9.95 1.23
C TRP A 169 1.23 10.12 0.06
N SER A 170 1.21 9.16 -0.88
CA SER A 170 0.23 9.15 -1.97
C SER A 170 -1.20 9.07 -1.44
N VAL A 171 -1.47 8.14 -0.51
CA VAL A 171 -2.79 7.99 0.11
C VAL A 171 -3.20 9.26 0.84
N HIS A 172 -2.30 9.89 1.60
CA HIS A 172 -2.59 11.15 2.28
C HIS A 172 -2.96 12.26 1.30
N THR A 173 -2.20 12.38 0.20
CA THR A 173 -2.46 13.37 -0.86
C THR A 173 -3.83 13.15 -1.50
N ASP A 174 -4.14 11.90 -1.86
CA ASP A 174 -5.41 11.54 -2.50
C ASP A 174 -6.60 11.75 -1.55
N VAL A 175 -6.44 11.41 -0.27
CA VAL A 175 -7.46 11.63 0.77
C VAL A 175 -7.69 13.12 1.00
N HIS A 176 -6.62 13.92 1.10
CA HIS A 176 -6.73 15.39 1.20
C HIS A 176 -7.51 15.96 0.02
N ALA A 177 -7.12 15.61 -1.21
CA ALA A 177 -7.77 16.10 -2.41
C ALA A 177 -9.26 15.70 -2.45
N MET A 178 -9.59 14.44 -2.15
CA MET A 178 -10.98 13.98 -2.13
C MET A 178 -11.80 14.61 -1.00
N PHE A 179 -11.19 14.85 0.16
CA PHE A 179 -11.87 15.51 1.28
C PHE A 179 -12.34 16.92 0.88
N HIS A 180 -11.45 17.73 0.30
CA HIS A 180 -11.82 19.06 -0.18
C HIS A 180 -12.80 19.01 -1.36
N GLN A 181 -12.68 18.04 -2.27
CA GLN A 181 -13.68 17.85 -3.32
C GLN A 181 -15.07 17.50 -2.76
N ALA A 182 -15.13 16.70 -1.69
CA ALA A 182 -16.38 16.38 -1.01
C ALA A 182 -16.97 17.60 -0.28
N LEU A 183 -16.13 18.47 0.33
CA LEU A 183 -16.58 19.76 0.88
C LEU A 183 -17.16 20.67 -0.21
N VAL A 184 -16.48 20.81 -1.35
CA VAL A 184 -17.01 21.61 -2.48
C VAL A 184 -18.34 21.05 -2.99
N ALA A 185 -18.46 19.72 -3.10
CA ALA A 185 -19.70 19.07 -3.53
C ALA A 185 -20.83 19.29 -2.51
N ARG A 186 -20.54 19.27 -1.20
CA ARG A 186 -21.48 19.61 -0.13
C ARG A 186 -22.04 21.02 -0.30
N GLU A 187 -21.15 22.01 -0.48
CA GLU A 187 -21.57 23.41 -0.64
C GLU A 187 -22.35 23.64 -1.94
N ARG A 188 -22.00 22.95 -3.02
CA ARG A 188 -22.77 22.99 -4.28
C ARG A 188 -24.17 22.42 -4.11
N ALA A 189 -24.32 21.30 -3.42
CA ALA A 189 -25.62 20.72 -3.10
C ALA A 189 -26.46 21.67 -2.24
N ALA A 190 -25.89 22.23 -1.17
CA ALA A 190 -26.56 23.20 -0.31
C ALA A 190 -26.97 24.48 -1.08
N LEU A 191 -26.13 24.96 -1.99
CA LEU A 191 -26.48 26.09 -2.86
C LEU A 191 -27.63 25.74 -3.81
N ALA A 192 -27.60 24.57 -4.46
CA ALA A 192 -28.66 24.16 -5.38
C ALA A 192 -30.01 24.02 -4.67
N GLU A 193 -30.04 23.52 -3.43
CA GLU A 193 -31.24 23.49 -2.60
C GLU A 193 -31.79 24.90 -2.32
N ARG A 194 -30.91 25.87 -2.01
CA ARG A 194 -31.32 27.27 -1.85
C ARG A 194 -31.87 27.87 -3.15
N VAL A 195 -31.31 27.52 -4.31
CA VAL A 195 -31.84 27.97 -5.61
C VAL A 195 -33.25 27.45 -5.86
N VAL A 196 -33.56 26.20 -5.48
CA VAL A 196 -34.91 25.62 -5.63
C VAL A 196 -35.98 26.37 -4.83
N ALA A 197 -35.61 27.10 -3.77
CA ALA A 197 -36.57 27.86 -2.96
C ALA A 197 -37.16 29.09 -3.69
N PHE A 198 -36.53 29.58 -4.77
CA PHE A 198 -36.95 30.80 -5.47
C PHE A 198 -38.05 30.58 -6.55
N PRO A 199 -37.91 29.62 -7.50
CA PRO A 199 -38.88 29.42 -8.57
C PRO A 199 -40.35 29.19 -8.15
N PRO A 200 -40.69 28.56 -7.01
CA PRO A 200 -42.08 28.41 -6.57
C PRO A 200 -42.81 29.75 -6.43
N ASN A 201 -42.10 30.82 -6.03
CA ASN A 201 -42.69 32.16 -5.94
C ASN A 201 -42.97 32.75 -7.32
N VAL A 202 -42.06 32.54 -8.28
CA VAL A 202 -42.22 32.98 -9.68
C VAL A 202 -43.41 32.26 -10.32
N LEU A 203 -43.51 30.94 -10.12
CA LEU A 203 -44.62 30.13 -10.58
C LEU A 203 -45.97 30.66 -10.06
N ARG A 204 -46.07 30.91 -8.75
CA ARG A 204 -47.28 31.48 -8.13
C ARG A 204 -47.66 32.85 -8.70
N ILE A 205 -46.69 33.70 -9.05
CA ILE A 205 -46.97 35.00 -9.68
C ILE A 205 -47.49 34.81 -11.10
N ALA A 206 -46.87 33.91 -11.88
CA ALA A 206 -47.31 33.59 -13.23
C ALA A 206 -48.73 33.00 -13.26
N GLU A 207 -49.05 32.06 -12.35
CA GLU A 207 -50.38 31.47 -12.19
C GLU A 207 -51.46 32.56 -11.98
N ARG A 208 -51.20 33.53 -11.09
CA ARG A 208 -52.14 34.62 -10.81
C ARG A 208 -52.34 35.54 -12.02
N ARG A 209 -51.26 35.90 -12.72
CA ARG A 209 -51.34 36.78 -13.90
C ARG A 209 -52.07 36.11 -15.06
N VAL A 210 -51.85 34.82 -15.30
CA VAL A 210 -52.59 34.06 -16.31
C VAL A 210 -54.07 33.94 -15.92
N GLY A 211 -54.36 33.65 -14.64
CA GLY A 211 -55.73 33.58 -14.14
C GLY A 211 -56.51 34.90 -14.23
N ALA A 212 -55.81 36.04 -14.16
CA ALA A 212 -56.38 37.38 -14.38
C ALA A 212 -56.51 37.76 -15.87
N GLY A 213 -55.92 36.98 -16.79
CA GLY A 213 -55.87 37.31 -18.22
C GLY A 213 -54.78 38.32 -18.59
N ASP A 214 -53.90 38.69 -17.65
CA ASP A 214 -52.88 39.74 -17.83
C ASP A 214 -51.65 39.27 -18.63
N THR A 215 -51.44 37.95 -18.79
CA THR A 215 -50.29 37.39 -19.52
C THR A 215 -50.65 36.10 -20.24
N ALA A 216 -49.83 35.72 -21.23
CA ALA A 216 -50.03 34.51 -22.01
C ALA A 216 -49.80 33.21 -21.20
N PRO A 217 -50.54 32.12 -21.46
CA PRO A 217 -50.32 30.80 -20.84
C PRO A 217 -48.89 30.25 -21.00
N LEU A 218 -48.16 30.68 -22.04
CA LEU A 218 -46.76 30.34 -22.24
C LEU A 218 -45.88 30.77 -21.05
N SER A 219 -46.16 31.91 -20.42
CA SER A 219 -45.42 32.39 -19.25
C SER A 219 -45.51 31.42 -18.07
N LEU A 220 -46.66 30.79 -17.87
CA LEU A 220 -46.84 29.77 -16.83
C LEU A 220 -46.00 28.53 -17.13
N ARG A 221 -46.00 28.05 -18.39
CA ARG A 221 -45.20 26.90 -18.81
C ARG A 221 -43.70 27.13 -18.64
N LEU A 222 -43.23 28.34 -18.92
CA LEU A 222 -41.83 28.71 -18.70
C LEU A 222 -41.46 28.65 -17.20
N ALA A 223 -42.32 29.19 -16.31
CA ALA A 223 -42.09 29.11 -14.87
C ALA A 223 -42.14 27.66 -14.33
N GLU A 224 -43.02 26.80 -14.86
CA GLU A 224 -43.03 25.36 -14.57
C GLU A 224 -41.70 24.70 -14.98
N ALA A 225 -41.20 25.02 -16.17
CA ALA A 225 -39.94 24.49 -16.68
C ALA A 225 -38.73 24.94 -15.83
N GLU A 226 -38.68 26.21 -15.41
CA GLU A 226 -37.63 26.73 -14.53
C GLU A 226 -37.60 26.02 -13.17
N LEU A 227 -38.77 25.79 -12.56
CA LEU A 227 -38.87 25.01 -11.32
C LEU A 227 -38.40 23.57 -11.51
N ALA A 228 -38.81 22.92 -12.61
CA ALA A 228 -38.38 21.57 -12.93
C ALA A 228 -36.86 21.48 -13.13
N GLN A 229 -36.27 22.43 -13.85
CA GLN A 229 -34.82 22.51 -14.07
C GLN A 229 -34.06 22.74 -12.75
N ALA A 230 -34.52 23.64 -11.90
CA ALA A 230 -33.90 23.88 -10.60
C ALA A 230 -33.93 22.62 -9.71
N ARG A 231 -35.07 21.91 -9.67
CA ARG A 231 -35.20 20.64 -8.93
C ARG A 231 -34.28 19.56 -9.49
N GLN A 232 -34.19 19.43 -10.81
CA GLN A 232 -33.28 18.49 -11.45
C GLN A 232 -31.81 18.78 -11.06
N GLN A 233 -31.41 20.05 -11.04
CA GLN A 233 -30.06 20.46 -10.64
C GLN A 233 -29.77 20.15 -9.16
N ALA A 234 -30.74 20.35 -8.27
CA ALA A 234 -30.59 19.98 -6.86
C ALA A 234 -30.42 18.46 -6.67
N VAL A 235 -31.19 17.65 -7.41
CA VAL A 235 -31.01 16.19 -7.39
C VAL A 235 -29.63 15.80 -7.93
N ALA A 236 -29.19 16.38 -9.04
CA ALA A 236 -27.88 16.08 -9.63
C ALA A 236 -26.72 16.38 -8.67
N THR A 237 -26.71 17.58 -8.08
CA THR A 237 -25.67 18.00 -7.12
C THR A 237 -25.71 17.18 -5.82
N ALA A 238 -26.89 16.78 -5.34
CA ALA A 238 -27.00 15.86 -4.20
C ALA A 238 -26.40 14.48 -4.49
N GLN A 239 -26.57 13.96 -5.73
CA GLN A 239 -25.92 12.70 -6.13
C GLN A 239 -24.41 12.85 -6.28
N GLU A 240 -23.93 13.98 -6.80
CA GLU A 240 -22.49 14.29 -6.87
C GLU A 240 -21.86 14.31 -5.47
N TYR A 241 -22.52 14.94 -4.48
CA TYR A 241 -22.06 14.93 -3.09
C TYR A 241 -22.01 13.51 -2.50
N ARG A 242 -23.05 12.70 -2.72
CA ARG A 242 -23.07 11.29 -2.29
C ARG A 242 -21.94 10.49 -2.95
N ALA A 243 -21.69 10.69 -4.24
CA ALA A 243 -20.62 10.03 -4.97
C ALA A 243 -19.24 10.45 -4.44
N ALA A 244 -19.03 11.72 -4.10
CA ALA A 244 -17.79 12.21 -3.50
C ALA A 244 -17.53 11.55 -2.13
N ARG A 245 -18.57 11.45 -1.27
CA ARG A 245 -18.47 10.75 0.03
C ARG A 245 -18.11 9.27 -0.12
N LEU A 246 -18.71 8.58 -1.09
CA LEU A 246 -18.41 7.17 -1.36
C LEU A 246 -16.98 6.98 -1.88
N ARG A 247 -16.48 7.88 -2.73
CA ARG A 247 -15.08 7.86 -3.19
C ARG A 247 -14.11 8.09 -2.05
N LEU A 248 -14.39 9.05 -1.17
CA LEU A 248 -13.60 9.30 0.04
C LEU A 248 -13.57 8.06 0.94
N ALA A 249 -14.71 7.40 1.12
CA ALA A 249 -14.79 6.15 1.88
C ALA A 249 -13.92 5.05 1.28
N LEU A 250 -13.97 4.86 -0.05
CA LEU A 250 -13.20 3.84 -0.74
C LEU A 250 -11.67 4.04 -0.60
N LEU A 251 -11.19 5.28 -0.72
CA LEU A 251 -9.77 5.60 -0.61
C LEU A 251 -9.24 5.43 0.82
N SER A 252 -10.00 5.91 1.81
CA SER A 252 -9.63 5.82 3.22
C SER A 252 -9.87 4.42 3.82
N GLY A 253 -10.61 3.54 3.14
CA GLY A 253 -11.04 2.25 3.68
C GLY A 253 -12.20 2.34 4.67
N TRP A 254 -12.91 3.48 4.68
CA TRP A 254 -14.13 3.67 5.48
C TRP A 254 -15.27 2.77 4.97
N PRO A 255 -16.13 2.22 5.85
CA PRO A 255 -17.27 1.43 5.42
C PRO A 255 -18.18 2.19 4.45
N ALA A 256 -18.44 1.60 3.28
CA ALA A 256 -19.33 2.18 2.26
C ALA A 256 -20.79 2.30 2.73
N SER A 257 -21.18 1.55 3.76
CA SER A 257 -22.50 1.62 4.41
C SER A 257 -22.72 2.91 5.19
N SER A 258 -21.64 3.56 5.64
CA SER A 258 -21.68 4.78 6.46
C SER A 258 -20.58 5.75 6.01
N PRO A 259 -20.65 6.27 4.77
CA PRO A 259 -19.57 7.08 4.22
C PRO A 259 -19.42 8.39 5.03
N PRO A 260 -18.20 8.86 5.28
CA PRO A 260 -17.95 9.98 6.17
C PRO A 260 -18.58 11.27 5.63
N GLU A 261 -19.01 12.14 6.54
CA GLU A 261 -19.46 13.49 6.20
C GLU A 261 -18.32 14.47 6.46
N PRO A 262 -17.75 15.11 5.43
CA PRO A 262 -16.62 15.99 5.62
C PRO A 262 -17.06 17.22 6.44
N ALA A 263 -16.40 17.47 7.56
CA ALA A 263 -16.59 18.61 8.43
C ALA A 263 -15.54 19.69 8.15
N GLY A 264 -15.92 20.95 8.26
CA GLY A 264 -15.01 22.09 8.04
C GLY A 264 -15.56 23.13 7.07
N ALA A 265 -14.84 24.26 7.02
CA ALA A 265 -15.05 25.34 6.07
C ALA A 265 -14.16 25.14 4.83
N LEU A 266 -14.59 25.71 3.70
CA LEU A 266 -13.76 25.83 2.49
C LEU A 266 -12.71 26.93 2.66
#